data_AF-A0A158QPY8-F1
#
_entry.id   AF-A0A158QPY8-F1
#
_cell.length_a   1.000
_cell.length_b   1.000
_cell.length_c   1.000
_cell.angle_alpha   90.00
_cell.angle_beta   90.00
_cell.angle_gamma   90.00
#
_symmetry.space_group_name_H-M   'P 1'
#
loop_
_entity.id
_entity.type
_entity.pdbx_description
1 polymer ?
#
loop_
_entity_poly.entity_id
_entity_poly.type
_entity_poly.pdbx_seq_one_letter_code
_entity_poly.pdbx_strand_id
1 'polypeptide(L)'
;LHDQLSAKYIMIAIPPLPEKQVSGRYEDDLIDHRKHILQLWVNKICRHPVLSQSEVWLHFITCTDEKEWKNGKRKAEKDEYVGGNFFNCVTVPQSPLDIGHVERQVEKFHRSVKSTEDAMRVMQERLSIFQKLFVGPVKVNWQKMAMAFVTLAQSFNTDDHPGSNRMVDALKQTAHHYHQIGDDFELHSRNDMEPVAESLYSFKGTIQTAPDILHVHKQAIQKYRENETKLSHADAERIKRRVDSTSYAVLAEMNHLNTEKIEDVRLTMHTFLKRQADFYQKMANTLNEMAKLYEF
;
A
#
# COMPACT_ATOMS: atom_id res chain seq x y z
N LEU A 1 17.13 -10.20 -0.89
CA LEU A 1 15.85 -10.88 -1.16
C LEU A 1 15.12 -10.19 -2.30
N HIS A 2 14.65 -8.95 -2.11
CA HIS A 2 13.95 -8.19 -3.16
C HIS A 2 14.67 -8.27 -4.52
N ASP A 3 15.95 -7.92 -4.58
CA ASP A 3 16.72 -7.96 -5.84
C ASP A 3 16.82 -9.35 -6.47
N GLN A 4 16.85 -10.41 -5.64
CA GLN A 4 16.87 -11.80 -6.13
C GLN A 4 15.52 -12.21 -6.71
N LEU A 5 14.41 -11.76 -6.09
CA LEU A 5 13.08 -11.96 -6.64
C LEU A 5 12.92 -11.19 -7.96
N SER A 6 13.35 -9.92 -8.01
CA SER A 6 13.29 -9.09 -9.21
C SER A 6 14.12 -9.64 -10.38
N ALA A 7 15.32 -10.17 -10.10
CA ALA A 7 16.16 -10.76 -11.14
C ALA A 7 15.59 -12.07 -11.72
N LYS A 8 14.96 -12.88 -10.86
CA LYS A 8 14.39 -14.18 -11.25
C LYS A 8 13.04 -14.05 -11.95
N TYR A 9 12.11 -13.32 -11.35
CA TYR A 9 10.71 -13.30 -11.76
C TYR A 9 10.40 -12.11 -12.67
N ILE A 10 11.02 -12.08 -13.85
CA ILE A 10 10.92 -10.94 -14.80
C ILE A 10 9.51 -10.66 -15.35
N MET A 11 8.57 -11.60 -15.17
CA MET A 11 7.18 -11.46 -15.60
C MET A 11 6.22 -11.21 -14.42
N ILE A 12 6.74 -10.98 -13.21
CA ILE A 12 5.96 -10.79 -11.99
C ILE A 12 6.27 -9.42 -11.39
N ALA A 13 5.23 -8.70 -11.00
CA ALA A 13 5.38 -7.42 -10.32
C ALA A 13 5.86 -7.62 -8.89
N ILE A 14 7.10 -7.24 -8.61
CA ILE A 14 7.65 -7.30 -7.25
C ILE A 14 7.19 -6.06 -6.47
N PRO A 15 6.55 -6.23 -5.29
CA PRO A 15 6.11 -5.10 -4.49
C PRO A 15 7.29 -4.28 -3.96
N PRO A 16 7.13 -2.95 -3.79
CA PRO A 16 8.19 -2.06 -3.36
C PRO A 16 8.55 -2.28 -1.88
N LEU A 17 9.83 -2.11 -1.56
CA LEU A 17 10.29 -1.95 -0.18
C LEU A 17 10.14 -0.49 0.27
N PRO A 18 10.08 -0.20 1.58
CA PRO A 18 10.07 1.18 2.07
C PRO A 18 11.36 1.92 1.70
N GLU A 19 11.28 3.24 1.61
CA GLU A 19 12.42 4.07 1.24
C GLU A 19 13.56 4.04 2.26
N LYS A 20 14.79 4.00 1.74
CA LYS A 20 16.02 4.11 2.54
C LYS A 20 16.28 5.57 2.90
N GLN A 21 15.65 6.03 3.97
CA GLN A 21 15.94 7.33 4.59
C GLN A 21 17.09 7.23 5.60
N VAL A 22 18.10 8.11 5.46
CA VAL A 22 19.31 8.16 6.31
C VAL A 22 19.14 9.09 7.52
N SER A 23 18.45 10.22 7.33
CA SER A 23 18.13 11.18 8.40
C SER A 23 16.90 10.72 9.21
N GLY A 24 16.91 10.92 10.53
CA GLY A 24 15.79 10.50 11.39
C GLY A 24 15.60 8.98 11.49
N ARG A 25 16.60 8.17 11.10
CA ARG A 25 16.48 6.70 10.93
C ARG A 25 16.04 5.90 12.17
N TYR A 26 16.04 6.54 13.34
CA TYR A 26 15.69 5.96 14.64
C TYR A 26 14.46 6.64 15.26
N GLU A 27 13.76 7.52 14.54
CA GLU A 27 12.49 8.08 14.99
C GLU A 27 11.41 7.01 14.94
N ASP A 28 10.61 6.90 16.01
CA ASP A 28 9.60 5.86 16.16
C ASP A 28 8.57 5.88 15.02
N ASP A 29 8.12 7.08 14.63
CA ASP A 29 7.19 7.27 13.50
C ASP A 29 7.76 6.68 12.19
N LEU A 30 9.06 6.86 11.93
CA LEU A 30 9.72 6.31 10.73
C LEU A 30 9.88 4.78 10.81
N ILE A 31 10.14 4.24 12.01
CA ILE A 31 10.27 2.80 12.23
C ILE A 31 8.91 2.12 12.02
N ASP A 32 7.85 2.68 12.58
CA ASP A 32 6.49 2.15 12.45
C ASP A 32 6.01 2.20 10.99
N HIS A 33 6.25 3.31 10.29
CA HIS A 33 5.99 3.44 8.86
C HIS A 33 6.67 2.33 8.04
N ARG A 34 7.97 2.10 8.27
CA ARG A 34 8.73 1.04 7.59
C ARG A 34 8.20 -0.34 7.90
N LYS A 35 7.87 -0.60 9.16
CA LYS A 35 7.31 -1.88 9.60
C LYS A 35 5.99 -2.15 8.91
N HIS A 36 5.12 -1.15 8.78
CA HIS A 36 3.84 -1.31 8.09
C HIS A 36 4.04 -1.63 6.60
N ILE A 37 4.89 -0.87 5.89
CA ILE A 37 5.17 -1.15 4.48
C ILE A 37 5.82 -2.52 4.30
N LEU A 38 6.73 -2.94 5.19
CA LEU A 38 7.30 -4.29 5.16
C LEU A 38 6.23 -5.36 5.39
N GLN A 39 5.26 -5.12 6.27
CA GLN A 39 4.15 -6.04 6.46
C GLN A 39 3.29 -6.15 5.20
N LEU A 40 3.00 -5.04 4.53
CA LEU A 40 2.29 -5.04 3.24
C LEU A 40 3.08 -5.80 2.18
N TRP A 41 4.40 -5.59 2.13
CA TRP A 41 5.30 -6.32 1.24
C TRP A 41 5.24 -7.82 1.49
N VAL A 42 5.38 -8.28 2.74
CA VAL A 42 5.27 -9.69 3.12
C VAL A 42 3.90 -10.25 2.73
N ASN A 43 2.81 -9.54 3.03
CA ASN A 43 1.46 -9.98 2.69
C ASN A 43 1.29 -10.20 1.19
N LYS A 44 1.87 -9.33 0.35
CA LYS A 44 1.83 -9.47 -1.12
C LYS A 44 2.66 -10.66 -1.60
N ILE A 45 3.86 -10.87 -1.07
CA ILE A 45 4.67 -12.05 -1.40
C ILE A 45 3.91 -13.34 -1.04
N CYS A 46 3.29 -13.39 0.14
CA CYS A 46 2.53 -14.55 0.60
C CYS A 46 1.25 -14.80 -0.20
N ARG A 47 0.54 -13.75 -0.65
CA ARG A 47 -0.67 -13.89 -1.48
C ARG A 47 -0.36 -14.27 -2.92
N HIS A 48 0.84 -13.95 -3.41
CA HIS A 48 1.21 -14.24 -4.78
C HIS A 48 1.46 -15.76 -4.97
N PRO A 49 0.79 -16.44 -5.92
CA PRO A 49 0.84 -17.90 -6.06
C PRO A 49 2.24 -18.43 -6.43
N VAL A 50 3.04 -17.67 -7.19
CA VAL A 50 4.43 -18.02 -7.53
C VAL A 50 5.45 -17.56 -6.46
N LEU A 51 5.42 -16.30 -6.03
CA LEU A 51 6.43 -15.77 -5.10
C LEU A 51 6.39 -16.45 -3.72
N SER A 52 5.21 -16.80 -3.21
CA SER A 52 5.05 -17.52 -1.94
C SER A 52 5.69 -18.91 -1.93
N GLN A 53 5.89 -19.50 -3.12
CA GLN A 53 6.52 -20.81 -3.31
C GLN A 53 8.00 -20.69 -3.71
N SER A 54 8.56 -19.47 -3.74
CA SER A 54 9.95 -19.26 -4.12
C SER A 54 10.90 -19.90 -3.10
N GLU A 55 11.88 -20.69 -3.56
CA GLU A 55 12.92 -21.23 -2.68
C GLU A 55 13.67 -20.12 -1.91
N VAL A 56 13.91 -18.98 -2.55
CA VAL A 56 14.62 -17.84 -1.94
C VAL A 56 13.76 -17.20 -0.85
N TRP A 57 12.45 -17.12 -1.06
CA TRP A 57 11.50 -16.64 -0.06
C TRP A 57 11.41 -17.60 1.12
N LEU A 58 11.21 -18.89 0.86
CA LEU A 58 11.10 -19.92 1.89
C LEU A 58 12.38 -19.98 2.73
N HIS A 59 13.57 -19.98 2.10
CA HIS A 59 14.84 -19.90 2.82
C HIS A 59 14.94 -18.65 3.69
N PHE A 60 14.49 -17.50 3.17
CA PHE A 60 14.49 -16.23 3.92
C PHE A 60 13.66 -16.26 5.20
N ILE A 61 12.48 -16.87 5.18
CA ILE A 61 11.58 -16.87 6.35
C ILE A 61 11.78 -18.05 7.29
N THR A 62 12.41 -19.15 6.85
CA THR A 62 12.51 -20.39 7.63
C THR A 62 13.91 -20.70 8.16
N CYS A 63 14.97 -20.15 7.57
CA CYS A 63 16.34 -20.50 7.96
C CYS A 63 16.69 -19.92 9.33
N THR A 64 17.04 -20.79 10.29
CA THR A 64 17.42 -20.41 11.66
C THR A 64 18.92 -20.57 11.94
N ASP A 65 19.69 -21.18 11.02
CA ASP A 65 21.13 -21.42 11.16
C ASP A 65 21.96 -20.45 10.31
N GLU A 66 23.04 -19.89 10.88
CA GLU A 66 23.87 -18.87 10.21
C GLU A 66 24.70 -19.43 9.04
N LYS A 67 25.15 -20.68 9.14
CA LYS A 67 25.94 -21.33 8.09
C LYS A 67 25.05 -21.70 6.91
N GLU A 68 23.89 -22.31 7.18
CA GLU A 68 22.88 -22.60 6.17
C GLU A 68 22.35 -21.33 5.53
N TRP A 69 22.21 -20.24 6.30
CA TRP A 69 21.85 -18.93 5.76
C TRP A 69 22.84 -18.47 4.68
N LYS A 70 24.14 -18.51 4.97
CA LYS A 70 25.20 -18.13 4.02
C LYS A 70 25.21 -19.03 2.79
N ASN A 71 24.98 -20.33 2.96
CA ASN A 71 24.90 -21.29 1.85
C ASN A 71 23.71 -21.02 0.94
N GLY A 72 22.51 -20.88 1.50
CA GLY A 72 21.29 -20.59 0.75
C GLY A 72 21.34 -19.22 0.06
N LYS A 73 21.93 -18.21 0.70
CA LYS A 73 22.21 -16.91 0.07
C LYS A 73 23.08 -17.07 -1.18
N ARG A 74 24.21 -17.78 -1.07
CA ARG A 74 25.12 -18.02 -2.21
C ARG A 74 24.46 -18.86 -3.31
N LYS A 75 23.59 -19.81 -2.95
CA LYS A 75 22.79 -20.58 -3.93
C LYS A 75 21.87 -19.67 -4.72
N ALA A 76 21.13 -18.77 -4.04
CA ALA A 76 20.25 -17.81 -4.69
C ALA A 76 21.02 -16.85 -5.61
N GLU A 77 22.19 -16.36 -5.17
CA GLU A 77 23.04 -15.47 -5.98
C GLU A 77 23.63 -16.12 -7.24
N LYS A 78 23.63 -17.46 -7.32
CA LYS A 78 24.14 -18.25 -8.46
C LYS A 78 23.04 -18.88 -9.30
N ASP A 79 21.79 -18.51 -9.10
CA ASP A 79 20.66 -19.07 -9.86
C ASP A 79 20.79 -18.72 -11.35
N GLU A 80 20.86 -19.74 -12.20
CA GLU A 80 20.98 -19.59 -13.66
C GLU A 80 19.62 -19.37 -14.34
N TYR A 81 18.51 -19.63 -13.63
CA TYR A 81 17.14 -19.47 -14.12
C TYR A 81 16.59 -18.06 -13.92
N VAL A 82 17.44 -17.07 -14.18
CA VAL A 82 17.13 -15.64 -14.14
C VAL A 82 16.99 -15.06 -15.56
N GLY A 83 16.35 -13.90 -15.70
CA GLY A 83 16.14 -13.30 -17.02
C GLY A 83 15.34 -14.21 -17.96
N GLY A 84 15.77 -14.34 -19.21
CA GLY A 84 15.08 -15.20 -20.19
C GLY A 84 15.06 -16.69 -19.82
N ASN A 85 16.03 -17.16 -19.03
CA ASN A 85 16.09 -18.57 -18.59
C ASN A 85 14.98 -18.92 -17.60
N PHE A 86 14.33 -17.92 -16.98
CA PHE A 86 13.15 -18.11 -16.15
C PHE A 86 12.05 -18.91 -16.86
N PHE A 87 11.87 -18.72 -18.18
CA PHE A 87 10.84 -19.44 -18.94
C PHE A 87 11.08 -20.95 -19.03
N ASN A 88 12.29 -21.43 -18.76
CA ASN A 88 12.53 -22.87 -18.63
C ASN A 88 11.88 -23.48 -17.38
N CYS A 89 11.52 -22.64 -16.40
CA CYS A 89 10.79 -23.04 -15.20
C CYS A 89 9.27 -22.90 -15.34
N VAL A 90 8.77 -22.39 -16.47
CA VAL A 90 7.34 -22.12 -16.69
C VAL A 90 6.74 -23.18 -17.60
N THR A 91 5.79 -23.94 -17.07
CA THR A 91 4.97 -24.85 -17.87
C THR A 91 3.65 -24.16 -18.22
N VAL A 92 3.29 -24.17 -19.51
CA VAL A 92 2.09 -23.51 -20.02
C VAL A 92 1.16 -24.49 -20.75
N PRO A 93 -0.14 -24.18 -20.86
CA PRO A 93 -1.05 -24.98 -21.69
C PRO A 93 -0.55 -25.10 -23.13
N GLN A 94 -0.81 -26.25 -23.76
CA GLN A 94 -0.44 -26.50 -25.17
C GLN A 94 -1.40 -25.85 -26.17
N SER A 95 -2.42 -25.13 -25.69
CA SER A 95 -3.37 -24.45 -26.57
C SER A 95 -2.70 -23.20 -27.15
N PRO A 96 -2.66 -23.03 -28.48
CA PRO A 96 -2.09 -21.84 -29.09
C PRO A 96 -2.94 -20.61 -28.75
N LEU A 97 -2.27 -19.46 -28.61
CA LEU A 97 -2.94 -18.18 -28.39
C LEU A 97 -3.04 -17.38 -29.69
N ASP A 98 -4.14 -16.64 -29.86
CA ASP A 98 -4.21 -15.60 -30.89
C ASP A 98 -3.42 -14.37 -30.43
N ILE A 99 -2.26 -14.14 -31.06
CA ILE A 99 -1.38 -13.00 -30.76
C ILE A 99 -2.16 -11.68 -30.81
N GLY A 100 -3.04 -11.50 -31.81
CA GLY A 100 -3.81 -10.27 -31.95
C GLY A 100 -4.77 -10.05 -30.78
N HIS A 101 -5.39 -11.12 -30.27
CA HIS A 101 -6.22 -11.07 -29.06
C HIS A 101 -5.41 -10.73 -27.82
N VAL A 102 -4.25 -11.36 -27.62
CA VAL A 102 -3.37 -11.09 -26.47
C VAL A 102 -2.92 -9.63 -26.47
N GLU A 103 -2.47 -9.09 -27.61
CA GLU A 103 -2.08 -7.68 -27.72
C GLU A 103 -3.22 -6.72 -27.35
N ARG A 104 -4.46 -7.01 -27.78
CA ARG A 104 -5.63 -6.20 -27.38
C ARG A 104 -5.86 -6.22 -25.88
N GLN A 105 -5.66 -7.37 -25.21
CA GLN A 105 -5.77 -7.47 -23.76
C GLN A 105 -4.65 -6.68 -23.05
N VAL A 106 -3.40 -6.83 -23.50
CA VAL A 106 -2.23 -6.12 -22.97
C VAL A 106 -2.41 -4.61 -23.09
N GLU A 107 -2.84 -4.11 -24.26
CA GLU A 107 -3.09 -2.68 -24.48
C GLU A 107 -4.23 -2.15 -23.61
N LYS A 108 -5.30 -2.93 -23.42
CA LYS A 108 -6.39 -2.56 -22.50
C LYS A 108 -5.88 -2.47 -21.06
N PHE A 109 -5.06 -3.43 -20.63
CA PHE A 109 -4.48 -3.44 -19.30
C PHE A 109 -3.51 -2.27 -19.08
N HIS A 110 -2.65 -1.97 -20.06
CA HIS A 110 -1.75 -0.81 -19.99
C HIS A 110 -2.49 0.51 -19.78
N ARG A 111 -3.60 0.72 -20.51
CA ARG A 111 -4.47 1.89 -20.30
C ARG A 111 -5.10 1.89 -18.90
N SER A 112 -5.52 0.72 -18.41
CA SER A 112 -6.06 0.58 -17.05
C SER A 112 -5.03 0.89 -15.98
N VAL A 113 -3.77 0.47 -16.16
CA VAL A 113 -2.65 0.76 -15.25
C VAL A 113 -2.46 2.27 -15.13
N LYS A 114 -2.29 2.98 -16.25
CA LYS A 114 -2.13 4.45 -16.28
C LYS A 114 -3.29 5.17 -15.59
N SER A 115 -4.52 4.80 -15.95
CA SER A 115 -5.71 5.40 -15.33
C SER A 115 -5.76 5.14 -13.82
N THR A 116 -5.27 3.99 -13.34
CA THR A 116 -5.23 3.68 -11.91
C THR A 116 -4.15 4.51 -11.21
N GLU A 117 -2.97 4.65 -11.81
CA GLU A 117 -1.89 5.50 -11.27
C GLU A 117 -2.33 6.95 -11.10
N ASP A 118 -3.00 7.52 -12.10
CA ASP A 118 -3.52 8.89 -12.04
C ASP A 118 -4.56 9.05 -10.92
N ALA A 119 -5.50 8.11 -10.81
CA ALA A 119 -6.52 8.12 -9.75
C ALA A 119 -5.90 8.03 -8.35
N MET A 120 -4.85 7.21 -8.20
CA MET A 120 -4.15 7.08 -6.93
C MET A 120 -3.34 8.31 -6.55
N ARG A 121 -2.74 8.98 -7.54
CA ARG A 121 -2.06 10.25 -7.31
C ARG A 121 -3.03 11.28 -6.73
N VAL A 122 -4.23 11.40 -7.30
CA VAL A 122 -5.28 12.30 -6.79
C VAL A 122 -5.67 11.93 -5.36
N MET A 123 -5.89 10.64 -5.08
CA MET A 123 -6.23 10.17 -3.73
C MET A 123 -5.12 10.48 -2.71
N GLN A 124 -3.86 10.21 -3.05
CA GLN A 124 -2.69 10.49 -2.20
C GLN A 124 -2.56 11.99 -1.90
N GLU A 125 -2.74 12.84 -2.91
CA GLU A 125 -2.71 14.30 -2.75
C GLU A 125 -3.79 14.76 -1.77
N ARG A 126 -5.02 14.28 -1.93
CA ARG A 126 -6.12 14.62 -1.03
C ARG A 126 -5.87 14.12 0.38
N LEU A 127 -5.39 12.89 0.55
CA LEU A 127 -5.10 12.31 1.85
C LEU A 127 -4.03 13.11 2.60
N SER A 128 -2.95 13.49 1.91
CA SER A 128 -1.88 14.31 2.49
C SER A 128 -2.36 15.67 2.96
N ILE A 129 -3.27 16.31 2.20
CA ILE A 129 -3.89 17.58 2.61
C ILE A 129 -4.70 17.39 3.90
N PHE A 130 -5.54 16.36 3.97
CA PHE A 130 -6.35 16.10 5.16
C PHE A 130 -5.49 15.82 6.40
N GLN A 131 -4.44 15.00 6.28
CA GLN A 131 -3.53 14.73 7.39
C GLN A 131 -2.88 16.00 7.95
N LYS A 132 -2.35 16.87 7.06
CA LYS A 132 -1.76 18.15 7.47
C LYS A 132 -2.77 19.07 8.16
N LEU A 133 -4.01 19.08 7.68
CA LEU A 133 -5.08 19.87 8.29
C LEU A 133 -5.44 19.35 9.68
N PHE A 134 -5.54 18.04 9.86
CA PHE A 134 -5.95 17.42 11.12
C PHE A 134 -4.88 17.58 12.22
N VAL A 135 -3.62 17.27 11.90
CA VAL A 135 -2.50 17.37 12.84
C VAL A 135 -2.17 18.82 13.21
N GLY A 136 -2.37 19.77 12.29
CA GLY A 136 -2.03 21.18 12.50
C GLY A 136 -3.26 22.06 12.78
N PRO A 137 -3.83 22.72 11.74
CA PRO A 137 -4.90 23.71 11.92
C PRO A 137 -6.10 23.26 12.75
N VAL A 138 -6.60 22.03 12.54
CA VAL A 138 -7.77 21.52 13.27
C VAL A 138 -7.45 21.31 14.74
N LYS A 139 -6.36 20.59 15.05
CA LYS A 139 -5.88 20.42 16.43
C LYS A 139 -5.73 21.76 17.13
N VAL A 140 -5.02 22.70 16.51
CA VAL A 140 -4.77 24.03 17.08
C VAL A 140 -6.08 24.78 17.34
N ASN A 141 -7.06 24.66 16.45
CA ASN A 141 -8.35 25.34 16.62
C ASN A 141 -9.14 24.79 17.81
N TRP A 142 -9.14 23.47 18.02
CA TRP A 142 -9.73 22.83 19.20
C TRP A 142 -9.06 23.28 20.49
N GLN A 143 -7.73 23.34 20.51
CA GLN A 143 -6.96 23.80 21.68
C GLN A 143 -7.18 25.29 21.97
N LYS A 144 -7.31 26.14 20.94
CA LYS A 144 -7.68 27.56 21.13
C LYS A 144 -9.09 27.72 21.68
N MET A 145 -10.03 26.89 21.23
CA MET A 145 -11.39 26.87 21.78
C MET A 145 -11.38 26.44 23.25
N ALA A 146 -10.57 25.44 23.62
CA ALA A 146 -10.35 25.08 25.01
C ALA A 146 -9.86 26.26 25.86
N MET A 147 -8.87 27.01 25.37
CA MET A 147 -8.39 28.22 26.07
C MET A 147 -9.49 29.27 26.23
N ALA A 148 -10.35 29.47 25.23
CA ALA A 148 -11.49 30.39 25.33
C ALA A 148 -12.47 29.97 26.44
N PHE A 149 -12.75 28.67 26.59
CA PHE A 149 -13.55 28.16 27.71
C PHE A 149 -12.90 28.42 29.07
N VAL A 150 -11.57 28.29 29.19
CA VAL A 150 -10.86 28.64 30.43
C VAL A 150 -11.01 30.12 30.77
N THR A 151 -10.82 31.00 29.79
CA THR A 151 -10.98 32.46 29.99
C THR A 151 -12.41 32.81 30.37
N LEU A 152 -13.41 32.17 29.73
CA LEU A 152 -14.81 32.35 30.10
C LEU A 152 -15.07 31.86 31.52
N ALA A 153 -14.55 30.71 31.93
CA ALA A 153 -14.67 30.22 33.30
C ALA A 153 -14.10 31.22 34.31
N GLN A 154 -12.97 31.87 33.99
CA GLN A 154 -12.37 32.87 34.88
C GLN A 154 -13.27 34.07 35.13
N SER A 155 -14.08 34.50 34.16
CA SER A 155 -15.00 35.64 34.34
C SER A 155 -16.15 35.35 35.31
N PHE A 156 -16.46 34.08 35.58
CA PHE A 156 -17.48 33.72 36.58
C PHE A 156 -16.94 33.75 38.02
N ASN A 157 -15.61 33.78 38.22
CA ASN A 157 -15.04 33.91 39.57
C ASN A 157 -15.19 35.33 40.16
N THR A 158 -15.60 36.30 39.34
CA THR A 158 -15.82 37.69 39.77
C THR A 158 -17.28 37.99 40.13
N ASP A 159 -18.18 37.00 40.03
CA ASP A 159 -19.60 37.13 40.33
C ASP A 159 -19.94 36.35 41.63
N ASP A 160 -20.71 36.97 42.53
CA ASP A 160 -21.16 36.39 43.80
C ASP A 160 -22.38 35.45 43.67
N HIS A 161 -22.89 35.21 42.46
CA HIS A 161 -24.04 34.33 42.23
C HIS A 161 -23.73 32.85 42.60
N PRO A 162 -24.56 32.16 43.41
CA PRO A 162 -24.29 30.78 43.85
C PRO A 162 -24.12 29.76 42.72
N GLY A 163 -24.72 30.01 41.55
CA GLY A 163 -24.57 29.18 40.36
C GLY A 163 -23.22 29.32 39.64
N SER A 164 -22.44 30.36 39.94
CA SER A 164 -21.17 30.66 39.24
C SER A 164 -20.14 29.57 39.45
N ASN A 165 -20.03 28.98 40.65
CA ASN A 165 -19.07 27.90 40.91
C ASN A 165 -19.34 26.65 40.07
N ARG A 166 -20.62 26.25 39.93
CA ARG A 166 -21.01 25.10 39.08
C ARG A 166 -20.70 25.35 37.61
N MET A 167 -20.94 26.59 37.15
CA MET A 167 -20.61 27.01 35.79
C MET A 167 -19.09 26.98 35.54
N VAL A 168 -18.28 27.48 36.49
CA VAL A 168 -16.81 27.44 36.41
C VAL A 168 -16.30 26.01 36.23
N ASP A 169 -16.81 25.08 37.03
CA ASP A 169 -16.39 23.68 36.98
C ASP A 169 -16.80 22.98 35.68
N ALA A 170 -18.02 23.25 35.19
CA ALA A 170 -18.48 22.73 33.90
C ALA A 170 -17.62 23.26 32.73
N LEU A 171 -17.36 24.57 32.69
CA LEU A 171 -16.54 25.21 31.66
C LEU A 171 -15.09 24.72 31.66
N LYS A 172 -14.48 24.53 32.85
CA LYS A 172 -13.12 23.98 32.96
C LYS A 172 -13.03 22.54 32.44
N GLN A 173 -14.02 21.70 32.75
CA GLN A 173 -14.08 20.33 32.23
C GLN A 173 -14.29 20.32 30.71
N THR A 174 -15.16 21.18 30.19
CA THR A 174 -15.32 21.35 28.74
C THR A 174 -14.01 21.77 28.07
N ALA A 175 -13.28 22.72 28.66
CA ALA A 175 -11.97 23.13 28.14
C ALA A 175 -10.99 21.95 28.07
N HIS A 176 -10.90 21.15 29.13
CA HIS A 176 -10.02 19.98 29.17
C HIS A 176 -10.31 19.00 28.03
N HIS A 177 -11.58 18.65 27.83
CA HIS A 177 -11.98 17.72 26.77
C HIS A 177 -11.83 18.33 25.37
N TYR A 178 -12.08 19.62 25.17
CA TYR A 178 -11.81 20.28 23.88
C TYR A 178 -10.32 20.23 23.52
N HIS A 179 -9.43 20.37 24.50
CA HIS A 179 -7.99 20.19 24.27
C HIS A 179 -7.69 18.74 23.84
N GLN A 180 -8.24 17.76 24.56
CA GLN A 180 -8.08 16.34 24.24
C GLN A 180 -8.61 15.97 22.86
N ILE A 181 -9.74 16.56 22.42
CA ILE A 181 -10.26 16.35 21.07
C ILE A 181 -9.22 16.78 20.02
N GLY A 182 -8.50 17.89 20.27
CA GLY A 182 -7.39 18.31 19.41
C GLY A 182 -6.28 17.26 19.32
N ASP A 183 -5.88 16.66 20.44
CA ASP A 183 -4.88 15.59 20.46
C ASP A 183 -5.40 14.29 19.81
N ASP A 184 -6.69 13.97 19.98
CA ASP A 184 -7.35 12.84 19.33
C ASP A 184 -7.33 12.98 17.79
N PHE A 185 -7.47 14.18 17.22
CA PHE A 185 -7.35 14.41 15.77
C PHE A 185 -5.94 14.13 15.23
N GLU A 186 -4.91 14.48 15.98
CA GLU A 186 -3.53 14.14 15.60
C GLU A 186 -3.33 12.62 15.62
N LEU A 187 -3.76 11.96 16.70
CA LEU A 187 -3.65 10.52 16.86
C LEU A 187 -4.42 9.76 15.76
N HIS A 188 -5.62 10.23 15.43
CA HIS A 188 -6.44 9.71 14.32
C HIS A 188 -5.72 9.78 12.97
N SER A 189 -5.07 10.92 12.69
CA SER A 189 -4.32 11.10 11.45
C SER A 189 -3.17 10.09 11.31
N ARG A 190 -2.44 9.82 12.40
CA ARG A 190 -1.36 8.83 12.42
C ARG A 190 -1.89 7.40 12.33
N ASN A 191 -2.87 7.04 13.15
CA ASN A 191 -3.28 5.64 13.27
C ASN A 191 -4.18 5.16 12.13
N ASP A 192 -4.97 6.05 11.53
CA ASP A 192 -6.07 5.64 10.65
C ASP A 192 -5.93 6.16 9.22
N MET A 193 -5.35 7.35 9.04
CA MET A 193 -5.12 7.90 7.70
C MET A 193 -3.80 7.45 7.10
N GLU A 194 -2.73 7.35 7.89
CA GLU A 194 -1.41 6.92 7.42
C GLU A 194 -1.39 5.51 6.83
N PRO A 195 -2.07 4.49 7.40
CA PRO A 195 -2.17 3.17 6.77
C PRO A 195 -2.80 3.18 5.39
N VAL A 196 -3.68 4.15 5.10
CA VAL A 196 -4.26 4.32 3.75
C VAL A 196 -3.17 4.83 2.79
N ALA A 197 -2.34 5.78 3.23
CA ALA A 197 -1.24 6.31 2.43
C ALA A 197 -0.21 5.21 2.11
N GLU A 198 0.12 4.40 3.11
CA GLU A 198 1.05 3.27 2.99
C GLU A 198 0.52 2.17 2.07
N SER A 199 -0.78 1.84 2.17
CA SER A 199 -1.43 0.91 1.24
C SER A 199 -1.38 1.41 -0.20
N LEU A 200 -1.69 2.71 -0.42
CA LEU A 200 -1.58 3.33 -1.73
C LEU A 200 -0.15 3.35 -2.24
N TYR A 201 0.84 3.57 -1.39
CA TYR A 201 2.26 3.48 -1.74
C TYR A 201 2.64 2.07 -2.21
N SER A 202 2.29 1.04 -1.43
CA SER A 202 2.58 -0.36 -1.74
C SER A 202 1.95 -0.78 -3.07
N PHE A 203 0.68 -0.44 -3.26
CA PHE A 203 -0.03 -0.73 -4.49
C PHE A 203 0.58 0.00 -5.69
N LYS A 204 0.81 1.32 -5.57
CA LYS A 204 1.35 2.14 -6.66
C LYS A 204 2.70 1.60 -7.11
N GLY A 205 3.62 1.33 -6.20
CA GLY A 205 4.93 0.79 -6.57
C GLY A 205 4.85 -0.61 -7.20
N THR A 206 3.87 -1.43 -6.82
CA THR A 206 3.65 -2.73 -7.48
C THR A 206 3.19 -2.53 -8.93
N ILE A 207 2.18 -1.69 -9.16
CA ILE A 207 1.65 -1.42 -10.50
C ILE A 207 2.66 -0.73 -11.42
N GLN A 208 3.53 0.12 -10.86
CA GLN A 208 4.57 0.82 -11.64
C GLN A 208 5.59 -0.10 -12.30
N THR A 209 5.65 -1.38 -11.90
CA THR A 209 6.49 -2.40 -12.56
C THR A 209 5.83 -3.00 -13.80
N ALA A 210 4.50 -2.87 -13.95
CA ALA A 210 3.76 -3.47 -15.05
C ALA A 210 4.26 -3.04 -16.44
N PRO A 211 4.57 -1.75 -16.71
CA PRO A 211 5.07 -1.34 -18.03
C PRO A 211 6.31 -2.11 -18.50
N ASP A 212 7.23 -2.46 -17.60
CA ASP A 212 8.43 -3.22 -17.93
C ASP A 212 8.09 -4.67 -18.29
N ILE A 213 7.17 -5.29 -17.54
CA ILE A 213 6.66 -6.64 -17.83
C ILE A 213 5.96 -6.68 -19.20
N LEU A 214 5.11 -5.69 -19.48
CA LEU A 214 4.43 -5.56 -20.78
C LEU A 214 5.44 -5.31 -21.91
N HIS A 215 6.52 -4.58 -21.64
CA HIS A 215 7.58 -4.34 -22.61
C HIS A 215 8.32 -5.62 -22.99
N VAL A 216 8.66 -6.47 -22.01
CA VAL A 216 9.28 -7.79 -22.26
C VAL A 216 8.39 -8.65 -23.17
N HIS A 217 7.08 -8.70 -22.88
CA HIS A 217 6.12 -9.42 -23.72
C HIS A 217 6.05 -8.85 -25.14
N LYS A 218 5.96 -7.53 -25.29
CA LYS A 218 5.92 -6.85 -26.59
C LYS A 218 7.18 -7.13 -27.43
N GLN A 219 8.36 -7.13 -26.81
CA GLN A 219 9.60 -7.48 -27.50
C GLN A 219 9.61 -8.94 -27.98
N ALA A 220 9.04 -9.88 -27.22
CA ALA A 220 8.94 -11.27 -27.63
C ALA A 220 8.07 -11.44 -28.88
N ILE A 221 6.91 -10.77 -28.94
CA ILE A 221 6.03 -10.76 -30.12
C ILE A 221 6.74 -10.13 -31.32
N GLN A 222 7.40 -8.99 -31.14
CA GLN A 222 8.11 -8.30 -32.21
C GLN A 222 9.19 -9.21 -32.83
N LYS A 223 10.00 -9.86 -31.99
CA LYS A 223 11.02 -10.80 -32.45
C LYS A 223 10.44 -11.99 -33.22
N TYR A 224 9.26 -12.49 -32.84
CA TYR A 224 8.59 -13.54 -33.62
C TYR A 224 8.20 -13.05 -35.01
N ARG A 225 7.52 -11.89 -35.12
CA ARG A 225 7.09 -11.32 -36.41
C ARG A 225 8.24 -11.05 -37.37
N GLU A 226 9.38 -10.58 -36.86
CA GLU A 226 10.57 -10.29 -37.68
C GLU A 226 11.24 -11.54 -38.28
N ASN A 227 10.98 -12.71 -37.69
CA ASN A 227 11.61 -13.98 -38.06
C ASN A 227 10.64 -15.00 -38.68
N GLU A 228 9.33 -14.82 -38.54
CA GLU A 228 8.30 -15.74 -39.03
C GLU A 228 8.47 -16.07 -40.52
N THR A 229 8.81 -15.09 -41.35
CA THR A 229 9.00 -15.26 -42.81
C THR A 229 10.40 -15.73 -43.20
N LYS A 230 11.36 -15.77 -42.26
CA LYS A 230 12.78 -16.07 -42.51
C LYS A 230 13.18 -17.47 -42.06
N LEU A 231 12.30 -18.17 -41.35
CA LEU A 231 12.59 -19.43 -40.69
C LEU A 231 11.87 -20.60 -41.35
N SER A 232 12.36 -21.81 -41.05
CA SER A 232 11.60 -23.03 -41.35
C SER A 232 10.28 -23.02 -40.59
N HIS A 233 9.27 -23.73 -41.10
CA HIS A 233 7.98 -23.86 -40.40
C HIS A 233 8.15 -24.47 -38.99
N ALA A 234 9.07 -25.42 -38.83
CA ALA A 234 9.36 -26.04 -37.53
C ALA A 234 9.99 -25.06 -36.53
N ASP A 235 10.92 -24.21 -36.99
CA ASP A 235 11.55 -23.19 -36.15
C ASP A 235 10.57 -22.06 -35.79
N ALA A 236 9.73 -21.64 -36.74
CA ALA A 236 8.68 -20.65 -36.51
C ALA A 236 7.70 -21.13 -35.43
N GLU A 237 7.22 -22.38 -35.52
CA GLU A 237 6.36 -22.98 -34.50
C GLU A 237 7.05 -23.07 -33.12
N ARG A 238 8.35 -23.41 -33.08
CA ARG A 238 9.11 -23.44 -31.82
C ARG A 238 9.23 -22.06 -31.18
N ILE A 239 9.45 -21.01 -31.96
CA ILE A 239 9.50 -19.63 -31.45
C ILE A 239 8.12 -19.18 -31.03
N LYS A 240 7.08 -19.51 -31.79
CA LYS A 240 5.68 -19.21 -31.45
C LYS A 240 5.31 -19.79 -30.08
N ARG A 241 5.66 -21.05 -29.80
CA ARG A 241 5.46 -21.66 -28.47
C ARG A 241 6.16 -20.91 -27.35
N ARG A 242 7.36 -20.36 -27.60
CA ARG A 242 8.05 -19.51 -26.61
C ARG A 242 7.33 -18.18 -26.39
N VAL A 243 6.76 -17.59 -27.43
CA VAL A 243 5.90 -16.39 -27.32
C VAL A 243 4.59 -16.72 -26.59
N ASP A 244 4.04 -17.91 -26.78
CA ASP A 244 2.88 -18.35 -26.01
C ASP A 244 3.24 -18.48 -24.52
N SER A 245 4.43 -18.99 -24.17
CA SER A 245 4.90 -19.02 -22.78
C SER A 245 4.98 -17.62 -22.15
N THR A 246 5.50 -16.62 -22.88
CA THR A 246 5.54 -15.24 -22.38
C THR A 246 4.15 -14.62 -22.29
N SER A 247 3.26 -14.95 -23.23
CA SER A 247 1.87 -14.50 -23.28
C SER A 247 1.05 -15.05 -22.12
N TYR A 248 1.15 -16.35 -21.84
CA TYR A 248 0.51 -16.94 -20.67
C TYR A 248 1.02 -16.34 -19.36
N ALA A 249 2.33 -16.10 -19.23
CA ALA A 249 2.91 -15.48 -18.05
C ALA A 249 2.37 -14.06 -17.82
N VAL A 250 2.36 -13.20 -18.85
CA VAL A 250 1.84 -11.83 -18.71
C VAL A 250 0.33 -11.82 -18.43
N LEU A 251 -0.44 -12.71 -19.06
CA LEU A 251 -1.88 -12.81 -18.83
C LEU A 251 -2.19 -13.27 -17.40
N ALA A 252 -1.43 -14.24 -16.88
CA ALA A 252 -1.55 -14.68 -15.50
C ALA A 252 -1.24 -13.53 -14.52
N GLU A 253 -0.17 -12.78 -14.77
CA GLU A 253 0.21 -11.66 -13.93
C GLU A 253 -0.81 -10.50 -13.99
N MET A 254 -1.29 -10.15 -15.18
CA MET A 254 -2.36 -9.17 -15.35
C MET A 254 -3.62 -9.54 -14.57
N ASN A 255 -3.97 -10.83 -14.56
CA ASN A 255 -5.11 -11.32 -13.79
C ASN A 255 -4.86 -11.22 -12.28
N HIS A 256 -3.66 -11.59 -11.83
CA HIS A 256 -3.27 -11.48 -10.42
C HIS A 256 -3.28 -10.02 -9.96
N LEU A 257 -2.67 -9.10 -10.70
CA LEU A 257 -2.64 -7.67 -10.38
C LEU A 257 -4.04 -7.04 -10.30
N ASN A 258 -4.96 -7.45 -11.18
CA ASN A 258 -6.35 -7.00 -11.09
C ASN A 258 -7.06 -7.53 -9.85
N THR A 259 -6.78 -8.78 -9.46
CA THR A 259 -7.34 -9.39 -8.25
C THR A 259 -6.79 -8.72 -6.99
N GLU A 260 -5.46 -8.54 -6.91
CA GLU A 260 -4.79 -7.88 -5.80
C GLU A 260 -5.25 -6.42 -5.64
N LYS A 261 -5.45 -5.69 -6.75
CA LYS A 261 -6.03 -4.34 -6.72
C LYS A 261 -7.37 -4.30 -6.00
N ILE A 262 -8.26 -5.23 -6.33
CA ILE A 262 -9.60 -5.28 -5.73
C ILE A 262 -9.47 -5.54 -4.24
N GLU A 263 -8.66 -6.53 -3.85
CA GLU A 263 -8.51 -6.92 -2.46
C GLU A 263 -7.85 -5.84 -1.60
N ASP A 264 -6.80 -5.19 -2.09
CA ASP A 264 -6.11 -4.12 -1.36
C ASP A 264 -7.05 -2.94 -1.11
N VAL A 265 -7.72 -2.44 -2.15
CA VAL A 265 -8.64 -1.30 -2.02
C VAL A 265 -9.81 -1.67 -1.11
N ARG A 266 -10.37 -2.88 -1.25
CA ARG A 266 -11.48 -3.36 -0.42
C ARG A 266 -11.09 -3.38 1.06
N LEU A 267 -9.96 -3.99 1.40
CA LEU A 267 -9.51 -4.12 2.79
C LEU A 267 -9.14 -2.76 3.40
N THR A 268 -8.39 -1.93 2.66
CA THR A 268 -7.99 -0.60 3.12
C THR A 268 -9.20 0.29 3.35
N MET A 269 -10.13 0.37 2.39
CA MET A 269 -11.31 1.23 2.53
C MET A 269 -12.27 0.74 3.62
N HIS A 270 -12.47 -0.57 3.74
CA HIS A 270 -13.30 -1.13 4.82
C HIS A 270 -12.73 -0.75 6.19
N THR A 271 -11.43 -0.97 6.40
CA THR A 271 -10.75 -0.68 7.67
C THR A 271 -10.77 0.81 7.97
N PHE A 272 -10.47 1.64 6.97
CA PHE A 272 -10.49 3.09 7.10
C PHE A 272 -11.88 3.61 7.52
N LEU A 273 -12.94 3.23 6.80
CA LEU A 273 -14.29 3.72 7.09
C LEU A 273 -14.81 3.25 8.45
N LYS A 274 -14.45 2.03 8.88
CA LYS A 274 -14.75 1.55 10.23
C LYS A 274 -14.10 2.43 11.30
N ARG A 275 -12.80 2.70 11.16
CA ARG A 275 -12.06 3.56 12.09
C ARG A 275 -12.55 5.01 12.09
N GLN A 276 -12.91 5.56 10.92
CA GLN A 276 -13.57 6.87 10.84
C GLN A 276 -14.87 6.89 11.65
N ALA A 277 -15.72 5.88 11.48
CA ALA A 277 -16.98 5.81 12.21
C ALA A 277 -16.75 5.74 13.73
N ASP A 278 -15.81 4.89 14.18
CA ASP A 278 -15.48 4.74 15.59
C ASP A 278 -14.92 6.05 16.19
N PHE A 279 -14.05 6.75 15.45
CA PHE A 279 -13.50 8.05 15.84
C PHE A 279 -14.59 9.11 16.06
N TYR A 280 -15.47 9.30 15.08
CA TYR A 280 -16.54 10.31 15.21
C TYR A 280 -17.58 9.90 16.26
N GLN A 281 -17.85 8.60 16.44
CA GLN A 281 -18.72 8.12 17.50
C GLN A 281 -18.14 8.40 18.89
N LYS A 282 -16.83 8.17 19.09
CA LYS A 282 -16.14 8.52 20.34
C LYS A 282 -16.29 10.01 20.64
N MET A 283 -16.09 10.86 19.63
CA MET A 283 -16.22 12.32 19.78
C MET A 283 -17.64 12.74 20.15
N ALA A 284 -18.66 12.16 19.49
CA ALA A 284 -20.06 12.41 19.81
C ALA A 284 -20.38 12.03 21.26
N ASN A 285 -19.88 10.88 21.73
CA ASN A 285 -20.06 10.45 23.11
C ASN A 285 -19.41 11.42 24.11
N THR A 286 -18.18 11.87 23.85
CA THR A 286 -17.49 12.88 24.68
C THR A 286 -18.30 14.18 24.77
N LEU A 287 -18.84 14.66 23.64
CA LEU A 287 -19.67 15.87 23.61
C LEU A 287 -20.97 15.70 24.42
N ASN A 288 -21.62 14.54 24.34
CA ASN A 288 -22.82 14.23 25.12
C ASN A 288 -22.53 14.19 26.62
N GLU A 289 -21.41 13.61 27.05
CA GLU A 289 -21.04 13.61 28.48
C GLU A 289 -20.74 15.03 28.99
N MET A 290 -20.09 15.87 28.18
CA MET A 290 -19.86 17.27 28.55
C MET A 290 -21.16 18.07 28.67
N ALA A 291 -22.16 17.81 27.82
CA ALA A 291 -23.43 18.52 27.86
C ALA A 291 -24.15 18.33 29.21
N LYS A 292 -24.06 17.13 29.81
CA LYS A 292 -24.64 16.82 31.12
C LYS A 292 -24.06 17.67 32.26
N LEU A 293 -22.85 18.21 32.11
CA LEU A 293 -22.23 19.08 33.10
C LEU A 293 -23.01 20.39 33.33
N TYR A 294 -23.89 20.74 32.39
CA TYR A 294 -24.70 21.96 32.40
C TYR A 294 -26.17 21.71 32.78
N GLU A 295 -26.55 20.48 33.15
CA GLU A 295 -27.91 20.11 33.55
C GLU A 295 -28.14 20.37 35.04
N PHE A 296 -28.23 21.65 35.43
CA PHE A 296 -28.30 22.04 36.83
C PHE A 296 -29.25 23.16 37.22
#